data_AF-A0A5A7R6X8-F1
#
_entry.id   AF-A0A5A7R6X8-F1
#
_cell.length_a   1.000
_cell.length_b   1.000
_cell.length_c   1.000
_cell.angle_alpha   90.00
_cell.angle_beta   90.00
_cell.angle_gamma   90.00
#
_symmetry.space_group_name_H-M   'P 1'
#
loop_
_entity.id
_entity.type
_entity.pdbx_description
1 polymer ?
#
loop_
_entity_poly.entity_id
_entity_poly.type
_entity_poly.pdbx_seq_one_letter_code
_entity_poly.pdbx_strand_id
1 'polypeptide(L)'
;MYRYSGKIEHFQKRQYLSPYADASGLQAGSLEFDKRAVAVMHELLSFTLEKRLVTDYLTHFRREFTMPQKLMRLLLKHLGIFYVSERGKRFSVFLNEAYDGPELIKKDPLVVWREKVLRFVGHRGKNKKKIGSFEDFSDEKNSEALLGSDYEER
;
A
#
# COMPACT_ATOMS: atom_id res chain seq x y z
N MET A 1 12.03 2.83 16.12
CA MET A 1 12.93 1.66 16.28
C MET A 1 12.11 0.37 16.27
N TYR A 2 12.06 -0.34 15.14
CA TYR A 2 11.28 -1.58 15.00
C TYR A 2 12.07 -2.80 15.49
N ARG A 3 11.66 -3.38 16.62
CA ARG A 3 12.29 -4.53 17.33
C ARG A 3 12.03 -5.90 16.64
N TYR A 4 12.02 -5.97 15.31
CA TYR A 4 11.64 -7.18 14.55
C TYR A 4 12.67 -7.66 13.51
N SER A 5 13.82 -6.98 13.36
CA SER A 5 14.78 -7.25 12.26
C SER A 5 15.21 -8.71 12.15
N GLY A 6 15.64 -9.35 13.25
CA GLY A 6 16.15 -10.73 13.21
C GLY A 6 15.11 -11.76 12.74
N LYS A 7 13.83 -11.60 13.10
CA LYS A 7 12.77 -12.53 12.64
C LYS A 7 12.47 -12.39 11.14
N ILE A 8 12.62 -11.18 10.61
CA ILE A 8 12.39 -10.90 9.18
C ILE A 8 13.56 -11.42 8.34
N GLU A 9 14.80 -11.27 8.79
CA GLU A 9 15.98 -11.79 8.08
C GLU A 9 15.91 -13.31 7.88
N HIS A 10 15.57 -14.07 8.93
CA HIS A 10 15.39 -15.52 8.82
C HIS A 10 14.23 -15.90 7.90
N PHE A 11 13.20 -15.05 7.80
CA PHE A 11 12.11 -15.25 6.86
C PHE A 11 12.55 -15.00 5.42
N GLN A 12 13.33 -13.94 5.17
CA GLN A 12 13.83 -13.59 3.84
C GLN A 12 14.82 -14.62 3.28
N LYS A 13 15.67 -15.22 4.13
CA LYS A 13 16.64 -16.26 3.72
C LYS A 13 16.02 -17.58 3.22
N ARG A 14 14.74 -17.84 3.48
CA ARG A 14 14.07 -19.09 3.05
C ARG A 14 13.88 -19.17 1.54
N GLN A 15 13.60 -20.36 1.01
CA GLN A 15 13.28 -20.50 -0.40
C GLN A 15 12.05 -19.66 -0.77
N TYR A 16 12.19 -18.81 -1.79
CA TYR A 16 11.10 -18.03 -2.34
C TYR A 16 10.49 -18.80 -3.50
N LEU A 17 9.26 -19.28 -3.32
CA LEU A 17 8.47 -19.82 -4.42
C LEU A 17 7.64 -18.69 -5.02
N SER A 18 7.64 -18.59 -6.35
CA SER A 18 6.88 -17.57 -7.06
C SER A 18 5.39 -17.64 -6.68
N PRO A 19 4.73 -16.51 -6.42
CA PRO A 19 3.28 -16.42 -6.18
C PRO A 19 2.43 -17.08 -7.29
N TYR A 20 2.95 -17.04 -8.52
CA TYR A 20 2.29 -17.57 -9.72
C TYR A 20 2.66 -19.03 -10.02
N ALA A 21 3.60 -19.63 -9.29
CA ALA A 21 3.95 -21.03 -9.45
C ALA A 21 2.88 -21.94 -8.82
N ASP A 22 2.78 -23.18 -9.35
CA ASP A 22 1.91 -24.20 -8.80
C ASP A 22 2.32 -24.55 -7.36
N ALA A 23 1.33 -24.57 -6.47
CA ALA A 23 1.47 -24.81 -5.05
C ALA A 23 0.77 -26.09 -4.60
N SER A 24 0.26 -26.89 -5.54
CA SER A 24 -0.44 -28.15 -5.28
C SER A 24 0.35 -29.12 -4.40
N GLY A 25 1.69 -29.12 -4.51
CA GLY A 25 2.59 -29.97 -3.73
C GLY A 25 3.00 -29.44 -2.34
N LEU A 26 2.61 -28.22 -1.96
CA LEU A 26 3.03 -27.64 -0.69
C LEU A 26 2.19 -28.16 0.48
N GLN A 27 2.87 -28.66 1.51
CA GLN A 27 2.21 -29.07 2.74
C GLN A 27 1.62 -27.86 3.49
N ALA A 28 0.31 -27.91 3.76
CA ALA A 28 -0.36 -26.86 4.53
C ALA A 28 0.27 -26.70 5.93
N GLY A 29 0.61 -25.46 6.29
CA GLY A 29 1.24 -25.14 7.58
C GLY A 29 2.76 -25.30 7.59
N SER A 30 3.38 -25.69 6.47
CA SER A 30 4.83 -25.61 6.32
C SER A 30 5.31 -24.17 6.29
N LEU A 31 6.59 -23.99 6.59
CA LEU A 31 7.24 -22.69 6.58
C LEU A 31 7.34 -22.07 5.17
N GLU A 32 7.43 -22.92 4.15
CA GLU A 32 7.45 -22.55 2.73
C GLU A 32 6.06 -22.12 2.27
N PHE A 33 5.03 -22.83 2.72
CA PHE A 33 3.63 -22.48 2.48
C PHE A 33 3.29 -21.10 3.05
N ASP A 34 3.69 -20.82 4.29
CA ASP A 34 3.55 -19.49 4.90
C ASP A 34 4.30 -18.42 4.08
N LYS A 35 5.51 -18.73 3.59
CA LYS A 35 6.31 -17.80 2.79
C LYS A 35 5.67 -17.47 1.45
N ARG A 36 5.15 -18.48 0.74
CA ARG A 36 4.38 -18.26 -0.49
C ARG A 36 3.13 -17.43 -0.21
N ALA A 37 2.40 -17.74 0.86
CA ALA A 37 1.19 -16.98 1.22
C ALA A 37 1.48 -15.49 1.45
N VAL A 38 2.59 -15.18 2.13
CA VAL A 38 3.07 -13.79 2.28
C VAL A 38 3.41 -13.17 0.93
N ALA A 39 4.09 -13.90 0.04
CA ALA A 39 4.45 -13.40 -1.28
C ALA A 39 3.20 -13.10 -2.15
N VAL A 40 2.21 -13.99 -2.15
CA VAL A 40 0.93 -13.77 -2.84
C VAL A 40 0.20 -12.53 -2.29
N MET A 41 0.17 -12.37 -0.96
CA MET A 41 -0.42 -11.19 -0.33
C MET A 41 0.30 -9.90 -0.71
N HIS A 42 1.63 -9.94 -0.80
CA HIS A 42 2.44 -8.81 -1.19
C HIS A 42 2.15 -8.38 -2.63
N GLU A 43 2.12 -9.33 -3.57
CA GLU A 43 1.75 -9.08 -4.97
C GLU A 43 0.32 -8.55 -5.11
N LEU A 44 -0.65 -9.18 -4.43
CA LEU A 44 -2.05 -8.80 -4.50
C LEU A 44 -2.27 -7.38 -4.00
N LEU A 45 -1.68 -7.02 -2.86
CA LEU A 45 -1.73 -5.65 -2.35
C LEU A 45 -1.00 -4.69 -3.30
N SER A 46 0.14 -5.09 -3.86
CA SER A 46 0.87 -4.31 -4.86
C SER A 46 0.05 -4.03 -6.12
N PHE A 47 -0.87 -4.91 -6.49
CA PHE A 47 -1.77 -4.68 -7.62
C PHE A 47 -2.90 -3.67 -7.31
N THR A 48 -3.29 -3.52 -6.03
CA THR A 48 -4.35 -2.57 -5.66
C THR A 48 -3.86 -1.11 -5.72
N LEU A 49 -4.73 -0.20 -6.18
CA LEU A 49 -4.42 1.23 -6.31
C LEU A 49 -3.99 1.88 -4.98
N GLU A 50 -4.68 1.53 -3.90
CA GLU A 50 -4.41 2.06 -2.57
C GLU A 50 -3.46 1.14 -1.78
N LYS A 51 -2.89 0.08 -2.36
CA LYS A 51 -1.97 -0.85 -1.68
C LYS A 51 -2.54 -1.43 -0.37
N ARG A 52 -3.86 -1.59 -0.33
CA ARG A 52 -4.64 -2.06 0.82
C ARG A 52 -5.86 -2.86 0.39
N LEU A 53 -6.29 -3.79 1.23
CA LEU A 53 -7.47 -4.61 0.97
C LEU A 53 -8.16 -5.03 2.27
N VAL A 54 -9.49 -5.20 2.24
CA VAL A 54 -10.26 -5.74 3.37
C VAL A 54 -10.07 -7.25 3.44
N THR A 55 -9.81 -7.77 4.64
CA THR A 55 -9.54 -9.21 4.85
C THR A 55 -10.71 -10.10 4.46
N ASP A 56 -11.93 -9.60 4.56
CA ASP A 56 -13.15 -10.35 4.26
C ASP A 56 -13.21 -10.73 2.77
N TYR A 57 -12.62 -9.93 1.88
CA TYR A 57 -12.56 -10.31 0.46
C TYR A 57 -11.55 -11.45 0.23
N LEU A 58 -10.47 -11.50 1.01
CA LEU A 58 -9.43 -12.52 0.88
C LEU A 58 -9.90 -13.90 1.32
N THR A 59 -10.81 -13.98 2.29
CA THR A 59 -11.33 -15.26 2.77
C THR A 59 -12.14 -15.99 1.69
N HIS A 60 -12.78 -15.26 0.78
CA HIS A 60 -13.50 -15.83 -0.36
C HIS A 60 -12.57 -16.45 -1.41
N PHE A 61 -11.39 -15.86 -1.64
CA PHE A 61 -10.41 -16.36 -2.62
C PHE A 61 -9.36 -17.30 -2.03
N ARG A 62 -9.61 -17.81 -0.83
CA ARG A 62 -8.60 -18.56 -0.08
C ARG A 62 -8.20 -19.85 -0.79
N ARG A 63 -9.15 -20.52 -1.45
CA ARG A 63 -8.90 -21.79 -2.14
C ARG A 63 -8.07 -21.56 -3.40
N GLU A 64 -8.39 -20.50 -4.13
CA GLU A 64 -7.79 -20.11 -5.39
C GLU A 64 -6.33 -19.69 -5.18
N PHE A 65 -6.03 -18.97 -4.10
CA PHE A 65 -4.67 -18.57 -3.76
C PHE A 65 -3.90 -19.62 -2.94
N THR A 66 -4.54 -20.75 -2.58
CA THR A 66 -3.95 -21.78 -1.70
C THR A 66 -3.43 -21.17 -0.39
N MET A 67 -4.30 -20.45 0.34
CA MET A 67 -3.92 -19.65 1.50
C MET A 67 -4.21 -20.35 2.85
N PRO A 68 -3.47 -20.01 3.93
CA PRO A 68 -3.71 -20.55 5.27
C PRO A 68 -5.13 -20.22 5.80
N GLN A 69 -5.68 -21.12 6.62
CA GLN A 69 -6.99 -20.89 7.26
C GLN A 69 -7.01 -19.71 8.21
N LYS A 70 -5.89 -19.52 8.92
CA LYS A 70 -5.73 -18.44 9.89
C LYS A 70 -4.93 -17.31 9.24
N LEU A 71 -5.44 -16.74 8.15
CA LEU A 71 -4.78 -15.66 7.41
C LEU A 71 -4.41 -14.47 8.31
N MET A 72 -5.30 -14.09 9.23
CA MET A 72 -5.01 -13.03 10.20
C MET A 72 -3.76 -13.33 11.05
N ARG A 73 -3.57 -14.59 11.44
CA ARG A 73 -2.38 -15.02 12.19
C ARG A 73 -1.10 -14.89 11.37
N LEU A 74 -1.17 -15.18 10.06
CA LEU A 74 -0.06 -14.98 9.14
C LEU A 74 0.29 -13.48 9.05
N LEU A 75 -0.71 -12.62 8.83
CA LEU A 75 -0.50 -11.17 8.70
C LEU A 75 0.12 -10.57 9.97
N LEU A 76 -0.39 -10.93 11.15
CA LEU A 76 0.14 -10.47 12.44
C LEU A 76 1.54 -11.03 12.76
N LYS A 77 1.92 -12.17 12.19
CA LYS A 77 3.29 -12.72 12.30
C LYS A 77 4.29 -11.91 11.47
N HIS A 78 3.83 -11.24 10.41
CA HIS A 78 4.65 -10.50 9.45
C HIS A 78 4.35 -8.98 9.47
N LEU A 79 4.23 -8.41 10.68
CA LEU A 79 3.96 -6.97 10.90
C LEU A 79 5.03 -6.02 10.37
N GLY A 80 6.23 -6.53 10.02
CA GLY A 80 7.25 -5.73 9.33
C GLY A 80 6.91 -5.48 7.86
N ILE A 81 6.14 -6.37 7.23
CA ILE A 81 5.75 -6.30 5.81
C ILE A 81 4.33 -5.75 5.68
N PHE A 82 3.43 -6.20 6.54
CA PHE A 82 2.03 -5.80 6.52
C PHE A 82 1.65 -5.01 7.77
N TYR A 83 0.69 -4.12 7.62
CA TYR A 83 -0.02 -3.50 8.74
C TYR A 83 -1.49 -3.88 8.67
N VAL A 84 -2.08 -4.19 9.83
CA VAL A 84 -3.51 -4.52 9.93
C VAL A 84 -4.18 -3.44 10.76
N SER A 85 -5.18 -2.79 10.18
CA SER A 85 -6.04 -1.83 10.87
C SER A 85 -7.43 -2.42 11.05
N GLU A 86 -8.03 -2.19 12.21
CA GLU A 86 -9.42 -2.53 12.48
C GLU A 86 -10.30 -1.28 12.37
N ARG A 87 -11.39 -1.37 11.60
CA ARG A 87 -12.39 -0.31 11.49
C ARG A 87 -13.79 -0.88 11.53
N GLY A 88 -14.55 -0.55 12.57
CA GLY A 88 -15.98 -0.89 12.66
C GLY A 88 -16.27 -2.39 12.49
N LYS A 89 -15.41 -3.26 13.07
CA LYS A 89 -15.41 -4.73 12.95
C LYS A 89 -14.86 -5.34 11.65
N ARG A 90 -14.37 -4.52 10.72
CA ARG A 90 -13.67 -5.01 9.52
C ARG A 90 -12.18 -4.77 9.65
N PHE A 91 -11.38 -5.77 9.28
CA PHE A 91 -9.94 -5.62 9.22
C PHE A 91 -9.50 -5.27 7.80
N SER A 92 -8.60 -4.30 7.70
CA SER A 92 -7.96 -3.91 6.45
C SER A 92 -6.46 -4.14 6.56
N VAL A 93 -5.87 -4.74 5.54
CA VAL A 93 -4.45 -5.01 5.42
C VAL A 93 -3.83 -3.97 4.52
N PHE A 94 -2.68 -3.46 4.92
CA PHE A 94 -1.89 -2.46 4.23
C PHE A 94 -0.50 -3.01 3.99
N LEU A 95 0.11 -2.63 2.88
CA LEU A 95 1.49 -2.97 2.55
C LEU A 95 2.42 -1.90 3.12
N ASN A 96 3.23 -2.22 4.14
CA ASN A 96 4.03 -1.21 4.85
C ASN A 96 4.99 -0.43 3.96
N GLU A 97 5.65 -1.11 3.03
CA GLU A 97 6.62 -0.48 2.11
C GLU A 97 6.00 0.56 1.18
N ALA A 98 4.67 0.53 0.98
CA ALA A 98 3.99 1.46 0.11
C ALA A 98 3.56 2.76 0.82
N TYR A 99 3.71 2.83 2.14
CA TYR A 99 3.21 3.91 2.97
C TYR A 99 4.33 4.59 3.76
N ASP A 100 4.25 5.91 3.84
CA ASP A 100 4.99 6.72 4.80
C ASP A 100 3.99 7.28 5.83
N GLY A 101 3.96 6.64 6.99
CA GLY A 101 2.96 6.90 8.02
C GLY A 101 1.52 6.69 7.50
N PRO A 102 0.64 7.71 7.52
CA PRO A 102 -0.73 7.58 7.04
C PRO A 102 -0.89 7.80 5.53
N GLU A 103 0.16 8.19 4.80
CA GLU A 103 0.07 8.57 3.39
C GLU A 103 0.74 7.54 2.48
N LEU A 104 0.11 7.27 1.34
CA LEU A 104 0.65 6.40 0.31
C LEU A 104 1.77 7.13 -0.43
N ILE A 105 2.95 6.50 -0.55
CA ILE A 105 4.15 7.10 -1.13
C ILE A 105 3.91 7.47 -2.61
N LYS A 106 3.40 6.51 -3.39
CA LYS A 106 3.06 6.69 -4.80
C LYS A 106 1.56 6.62 -4.99
N LYS A 107 0.91 7.77 -5.10
CA LYS A 107 -0.54 7.87 -5.36
C LYS A 107 -0.84 7.80 -6.85
N ASP A 108 -1.76 6.92 -7.20
CA ASP A 108 -2.36 6.89 -8.53
C ASP A 108 -3.30 8.10 -8.73
N PRO A 109 -3.41 8.68 -9.94
CA PRO A 109 -4.33 9.79 -10.22
C PRO A 109 -5.78 9.53 -9.78
N LEU A 110 -6.26 8.29 -9.86
CA LEU A 110 -7.61 7.92 -9.43
C LEU A 110 -7.78 8.03 -7.91
N VAL A 111 -6.74 7.69 -7.15
CA VAL A 111 -6.74 7.83 -5.69
C VAL A 111 -6.76 9.31 -5.31
N VAL A 112 -5.95 10.13 -5.96
CA VAL A 112 -5.93 11.58 -5.75
C VAL A 112 -7.30 12.20 -6.08
N TRP A 113 -7.90 11.80 -7.20
CA TRP A 113 -9.22 12.27 -7.59
C TRP A 113 -10.29 11.87 -6.56
N ARG A 114 -10.28 10.61 -6.10
CA ARG A 114 -11.18 10.13 -5.04
C ARG A 114 -11.03 10.95 -3.76
N GLU A 115 -9.79 11.21 -3.31
CA GLU A 115 -9.52 12.04 -2.14
C GLU A 115 -10.07 13.46 -2.29
N LYS A 116 -9.92 14.07 -3.47
CA LYS A 116 -10.49 15.40 -3.79
C LYS A 116 -12.02 15.39 -3.71
N VAL A 117 -12.67 14.40 -4.33
CA VAL A 117 -14.14 14.30 -4.30
C VAL A 117 -14.64 14.11 -2.86
N LEU A 118 -14.03 13.22 -2.08
CA LEU A 118 -14.40 12.99 -0.68
C LEU A 118 -14.24 14.25 0.18
N ARG A 119 -13.24 15.09 -0.12
CA ARG A 119 -13.04 16.38 0.54
C ARG A 119 -14.22 17.32 0.31
N PHE A 120 -14.75 17.39 -0.91
CA PHE A 120 -15.88 18.26 -1.27
C PHE A 120 -17.22 17.76 -0.73
N VAL A 121 -17.43 16.44 -0.68
CA VAL A 121 -18.69 15.84 -0.19
C VAL A 121 -18.83 15.96 1.34
N GLY A 122 -17.88 16.59 2.04
CA GLY A 122 -17.88 16.64 3.50
C GLY A 122 -17.69 15.27 4.15
N HIS A 123 -17.33 14.26 3.35
CA HIS A 123 -16.96 12.92 3.83
C HIS A 123 -15.56 13.00 4.46
N ARG A 124 -15.50 13.66 5.62
CA ARG A 124 -14.31 13.70 6.48
C ARG A 124 -14.12 12.32 7.10
N GLY A 125 -13.51 11.41 6.34
CA GLY A 125 -12.56 10.50 6.97
C GLY A 125 -11.61 11.37 7.80
N LYS A 126 -11.49 11.09 9.10
CA LYS A 126 -10.94 11.96 10.17
C LYS A 126 -9.46 12.35 10.02
N ASN A 127 -8.96 12.63 8.82
CA ASN A 127 -7.69 13.29 8.61
C ASN A 127 -7.91 14.78 8.90
N LYS A 128 -7.68 15.17 10.17
CA LYS A 128 -7.45 16.57 10.56
C LYS A 128 -6.14 17.04 9.91
N LYS A 129 -6.13 17.29 8.59
CA LYS A 129 -5.25 18.30 8.02
C LYS A 129 -6.12 19.54 7.85
N LYS A 130 -5.76 20.64 8.52
CA LYS A 130 -6.39 21.95 8.29
C LYS A 130 -6.38 22.17 6.78
N ILE A 131 -7.54 22.49 6.23
CA ILE A 131 -7.64 22.99 4.87
C ILE A 131 -6.85 24.31 4.89
N GLY A 132 -5.70 24.35 4.21
CA GLY A 132 -5.06 25.62 3.84
C GLY A 132 -6.06 26.43 3.02
N SER A 133 -6.10 27.75 3.26
CA SER A 133 -6.99 28.66 2.53
C SER A 133 -6.71 28.58 1.03
N PHE A 134 -7.68 29.05 0.25
CA PHE A 134 -7.66 29.11 -1.21
C PHE A 134 -6.47 29.90 -1.80
N GLU A 135 -5.65 30.54 -0.96
CA GLU A 135 -4.55 31.45 -1.35
C GLU A 135 -3.26 30.72 -1.77
N ASP A 136 -3.08 29.44 -1.42
CA ASP A 136 -1.83 28.69 -1.71
C ASP A 136 -1.74 28.13 -3.17
N PHE A 137 -2.70 28.43 -4.05
CA PHE A 137 -2.69 27.96 -5.46
C PHE A 137 -2.24 29.00 -6.48
N SER A 138 -1.90 30.22 -6.05
CA SER A 138 -1.39 31.27 -6.92
C SER A 138 0.06 31.59 -6.57
N ASP A 139 0.99 30.70 -6.94
CA ASP A 139 2.35 31.09 -7.30
C ASP A 139 3.09 29.91 -7.93
N GLU A 140 2.76 29.62 -9.18
CA GLU A 140 3.67 28.88 -10.07
C GLU A 140 3.32 29.20 -11.53
N LYS A 141 3.72 30.40 -11.98
CA LYS A 141 3.95 30.75 -13.39
C LYS A 141 4.63 32.11 -13.48
N ASN A 142 5.94 32.15 -13.21
CA ASN A 142 6.81 33.06 -13.95
C ASN A 142 8.28 32.60 -13.91
N SER A 143 8.60 31.57 -14.70
CA SER A 143 9.99 31.29 -15.05
C SER A 143 10.02 30.59 -16.42
N GLU A 144 9.93 31.37 -17.49
CA GLU A 144 10.61 31.14 -18.78
C GLU A 144 10.11 32.15 -19.83
N ALA A 145 10.73 33.34 -19.79
CA ALA A 145 10.88 34.22 -20.96
C ALA A 145 12.14 35.05 -20.77
N LEU A 146 13.28 34.37 -20.62
CA LEU A 146 14.61 34.94 -20.78
C LEU A 146 15.33 34.15 -21.87
N LEU A 147 15.09 34.51 -23.12
CA LEU A 147 16.08 34.40 -24.17
C LEU A 147 15.98 35.69 -24.98
N GLY A 148 16.94 36.58 -24.71
CA GLY A 148 17.00 37.91 -25.28
C GLY A 148 17.45 37.92 -26.73
N SER A 149 17.26 39.10 -27.32
CA SER A 149 18.27 39.72 -28.19
C SER A 149 17.94 41.20 -28.24
N ASP A 150 18.75 41.98 -27.54
CA ASP A 150 18.87 43.41 -27.78
C ASP A 150 19.36 43.61 -29.22
N TYR A 151 18.60 44.35 -30.02
CA TYR A 151 19.14 45.13 -31.14
C TYR A 151 18.36 46.44 -31.25
N GLU A 152 19.11 47.51 -30.95
CA GLU A 152 18.93 48.95 -31.07
C GLU A 152 17.87 49.52 -32.03
N GLU A 153 17.34 50.67 -31.63
CA GLU A 153 16.52 51.59 -32.40
C GLU A 153 17.43 52.66 -33.07
N ARG A 154 17.30 52.84 -34.40
CA ARG A 154 17.94 53.82 -35.31
C ARG A 154 19.18 53.40 -36.11
#